data_AF-A0A0E0EB87-F1
#
_entry.id   AF-A0A0E0EB87-F1
#
_cell.length_a   1.000
_cell.length_b   1.000
_cell.length_c   1.000
_cell.angle_alpha   90.00
_cell.angle_beta   90.00
_cell.angle_gamma   90.00
#
_symmetry.space_group_name_H-M   'P 1'
#
loop_
_entity.id
_entity.type
_entity.pdbx_description
1 polymer ?
#
loop_
_entity_poly.entity_id
_entity_poly.type
_entity_poly.pdbx_seq_one_letter_code
_entity_poly.pdbx_strand_id
1 'polypeptide(L)'
;MGSCGNGRSSEYDDPASLEKMEELVLPLKLMPLHTNGRLYDMRLSSPTATCVINSSSGSFDPIYRAWTKKYPSALNAFDHIVAYGKGKKIALFLDYDGTLSPIVDEPDNAIMSDQMREVVRNAALHLPTAIISGRSRDKVFDFVKLTELYYAGSHGMDIMGPVGEHDSVTDHRSSINSNRKQGKGVKIFQAGTEFLPMINEVFRLLIDKTKAIDGVKVENNKFCVSVHYRNVEEKNWQLVSQCTNDVLKVYPRLRLTHGRKVLEVRPVIDWNKGKAVEFLLDSLDLANCKNVLPIYIGDDRTDEDAFKVLRDDKRGFGILVSSVPKDSHALYSLIDPSEVMEFLKRLVMWKKEEASHNK
;
A
#
# COMPACT_ATOMS: atom_id res chain seq x y z
N MET A 1 -19.89 72.15 -12.75
CA MET A 1 -21.05 71.40 -12.22
C MET A 1 -21.30 70.22 -13.13
N GLY A 2 -21.51 69.01 -12.59
CA GLY A 2 -22.08 67.88 -13.33
C GLY A 2 -21.13 66.70 -13.56
N SER A 3 -21.40 65.62 -12.84
CA SER A 3 -20.85 64.26 -12.97
C SER A 3 -21.71 63.43 -13.95
N CYS A 4 -21.18 62.33 -14.52
CA CYS A 4 -21.83 61.00 -14.65
C CYS A 4 -21.12 60.03 -15.64
N GLY A 5 -20.53 58.96 -15.09
CA GLY A 5 -20.84 57.52 -15.29
C GLY A 5 -20.90 56.81 -16.67
N ASN A 6 -20.11 55.72 -16.74
CA ASN A 6 -20.36 54.34 -17.25
C ASN A 6 -20.32 53.97 -18.75
N GLY A 7 -19.57 52.89 -19.07
CA GLY A 7 -19.99 51.87 -20.08
C GLY A 7 -18.90 51.25 -20.99
N ARG A 8 -18.61 49.96 -20.75
CA ARG A 8 -17.81 48.93 -21.48
C ARG A 8 -17.72 48.94 -23.03
N SER A 9 -16.59 48.41 -23.55
CA SER A 9 -16.39 47.34 -24.59
C SER A 9 -15.12 47.65 -25.43
N SER A 10 -14.31 46.76 -26.01
CA SER A 10 -14.06 45.31 -26.02
C SER A 10 -12.80 45.15 -26.90
N GLU A 11 -11.75 44.47 -26.46
CA GLU A 11 -10.63 44.09 -27.34
C GLU A 11 -10.16 42.68 -26.98
N TYR A 12 -9.67 41.97 -28.00
CA TYR A 12 -9.12 40.61 -28.04
C TYR A 12 -10.07 39.47 -28.41
N ASP A 13 -10.43 39.44 -29.70
CA ASP A 13 -10.58 38.21 -30.47
C ASP A 13 -9.41 38.16 -31.48
N ASP A 14 -8.40 37.32 -31.23
CA ASP A 14 -7.42 36.90 -32.25
C ASP A 14 -7.29 35.37 -32.23
N PRO A 15 -7.88 34.66 -33.21
CA PRO A 15 -7.93 33.19 -33.25
C PRO A 15 -6.61 32.53 -33.67
N ALA A 16 -5.54 33.27 -33.94
CA ALA A 16 -4.27 32.73 -34.44
C ALA A 16 -3.33 32.14 -33.35
N SER A 17 -3.75 32.10 -32.09
CA SER A 17 -2.92 31.62 -30.96
C SER A 17 -3.24 30.19 -30.50
N LEU A 18 -4.30 29.56 -31.02
CA LEU A 18 -4.72 28.20 -30.68
C LEU A 18 -4.13 27.10 -31.59
N GLU A 19 -3.69 27.43 -32.81
CA GLU A 19 -3.13 26.43 -33.75
C GLU A 19 -1.63 26.12 -33.52
N LYS A 20 -0.94 26.82 -32.61
CA LYS A 20 0.49 26.59 -32.32
C LYS A 20 0.77 25.75 -31.07
N MET A 21 -0.26 25.23 -30.40
CA MET A 21 -0.13 24.32 -29.25
C MET A 21 -0.53 22.86 -29.53
N GLU A 22 -0.82 22.49 -30.78
CA GLU A 22 -1.14 21.09 -31.14
C GLU A 22 0.04 20.31 -31.75
N GLU A 23 1.20 20.93 -31.97
CA GLU A 23 2.31 20.30 -32.72
C GLU A 23 3.47 19.74 -31.87
N LEU A 24 3.27 19.50 -30.56
CA LEU A 24 4.26 18.83 -29.69
C LEU A 24 3.79 17.50 -29.09
N VAL A 25 2.69 16.94 -29.58
CA VAL A 25 2.27 15.58 -29.23
C VAL A 25 2.97 14.59 -30.16
N LEU A 26 4.07 14.00 -29.69
CA LEU A 26 4.70 12.84 -30.32
C LEU A 26 3.64 11.75 -30.59
N PRO A 27 3.50 11.24 -31.82
CA PRO A 27 2.54 10.19 -32.10
C PRO A 27 2.98 8.90 -31.37
N LEU A 28 2.17 8.49 -30.40
CA LEU A 28 2.20 7.16 -29.79
C LEU A 28 2.01 6.12 -30.91
N LYS A 29 3.14 5.61 -31.43
CA LYS A 29 3.16 4.44 -32.30
C LYS A 29 2.59 3.25 -31.52
N LEU A 30 1.33 2.90 -31.80
CA LEU A 30 0.81 1.57 -31.46
C LEU A 30 1.69 0.53 -32.17
N MET A 31 2.47 -0.21 -31.39
CA MET A 31 3.28 -1.35 -31.82
C MET A 31 2.73 -2.64 -31.21
N PRO A 32 2.91 -3.79 -31.88
CA PRO A 32 1.99 -4.93 -31.75
C PRO A 32 1.93 -5.52 -30.34
N LEU A 33 0.70 -5.62 -29.82
CA LEU A 33 0.29 -6.29 -28.59
C LEU A 33 0.62 -7.79 -28.75
N HIS A 34 1.56 -8.38 -28.01
CA HIS A 34 1.24 -9.12 -26.80
C HIS A 34 2.49 -9.59 -26.01
N THR A 35 3.72 -9.24 -26.44
CA THR A 35 4.98 -9.62 -25.76
C THR A 35 5.70 -8.43 -25.16
N ASN A 36 5.74 -7.29 -25.85
CA ASN A 36 6.45 -6.09 -25.40
C ASN A 36 5.78 -5.39 -24.21
N GLY A 37 4.44 -5.47 -24.10
CA GLY A 37 3.71 -4.88 -22.97
C GLY A 37 4.08 -5.49 -21.62
N ARG A 38 4.38 -6.80 -21.58
CA ARG A 38 4.68 -7.52 -20.33
C ARG A 38 6.04 -7.16 -19.75
N LEU A 39 7.06 -7.11 -20.62
CA LEU A 39 8.39 -6.68 -20.22
C LEU A 39 8.36 -5.21 -19.78
N TYR A 40 7.54 -4.39 -20.45
CA TYR A 40 7.28 -3.00 -20.05
C TYR A 40 6.66 -2.92 -18.64
N ASP A 41 5.63 -3.71 -18.31
CA ASP A 41 5.04 -3.75 -16.96
C ASP A 41 6.04 -4.23 -15.90
N MET A 42 6.91 -5.20 -16.24
CA MET A 42 7.99 -5.67 -15.36
C MET A 42 9.06 -4.58 -15.11
N ARG A 43 9.34 -3.75 -16.11
CA ARG A 43 10.24 -2.60 -15.99
C ARG A 43 9.61 -1.47 -15.19
N LEU A 44 8.34 -1.13 -15.43
CA LEU A 44 7.61 -0.12 -14.65
C LEU A 44 7.49 -0.48 -13.17
N SER A 45 7.31 -1.78 -12.88
CA SER A 45 7.28 -2.28 -11.51
C SER A 45 8.67 -2.45 -10.89
N SER A 46 9.74 -2.33 -11.67
CA SER A 46 11.11 -2.31 -11.15
C SER A 46 11.49 -0.88 -10.76
N PRO A 47 11.73 -0.59 -9.47
CA PRO A 47 12.24 0.73 -9.10
C PRO A 47 13.70 0.82 -9.55
N THR A 48 13.91 1.31 -10.77
CA THR A 48 15.22 1.78 -11.25
C THR A 48 15.21 3.32 -11.31
N ALA A 49 14.62 3.94 -10.28
CA ALA A 49 14.65 5.39 -10.13
C ALA A 49 15.73 5.74 -9.09
N THR A 50 16.85 6.25 -9.59
CA THR A 50 17.94 6.82 -8.80
C THR A 50 17.41 7.95 -7.92
N CYS A 51 17.86 7.96 -6.66
CA CYS A 51 17.61 9.00 -5.67
C CYS A 51 17.80 10.41 -6.26
N VAL A 52 16.78 11.26 -6.13
CA VAL A 52 16.77 12.64 -6.67
C VAL A 52 17.31 13.62 -5.63
N ILE A 53 18.48 13.29 -5.08
CA ILE A 53 19.34 14.27 -4.45
C ILE A 53 20.42 14.57 -5.48
N ASN A 54 20.34 15.74 -6.12
CA ASN A 54 21.51 16.29 -6.81
C ASN A 54 22.60 16.45 -5.75
N SER A 55 23.55 15.51 -5.75
CA SER A 55 24.65 15.37 -4.79
C SER A 55 25.61 16.57 -4.74
N SER A 56 25.33 17.59 -5.55
CA SER A 56 26.10 18.84 -5.64
C SER A 56 25.42 20.07 -5.05
N SER A 57 24.13 20.05 -4.68
CA SER A 57 23.44 21.28 -4.21
C SER A 57 22.37 21.13 -3.12
N GLY A 58 22.04 19.91 -2.67
CA GLY A 58 21.01 19.71 -1.63
C GLY A 58 19.61 20.20 -2.02
N SER A 59 19.42 20.55 -3.30
CA SER A 59 18.19 21.08 -3.86
C SER A 59 17.41 19.95 -4.53
N PHE A 60 16.19 19.68 -4.06
CA PHE A 60 15.26 18.78 -4.74
C PHE A 60 14.98 19.26 -6.18
N ASP A 61 14.90 18.30 -7.10
CA ASP A 61 14.50 18.48 -8.50
C ASP A 61 13.18 19.27 -8.59
N PRO A 62 13.07 20.26 -9.50
CA PRO A 62 11.83 20.96 -9.81
C PRO A 62 10.59 20.05 -9.96
N ILE A 63 10.73 18.86 -10.55
CA ILE A 63 9.65 17.88 -10.69
C ILE A 63 9.19 17.38 -9.31
N TYR A 64 10.15 17.01 -8.46
CA TYR A 64 9.86 16.60 -7.08
C TYR A 64 9.23 17.74 -6.26
N ARG A 65 9.69 18.98 -6.44
CA ARG A 65 9.08 20.16 -5.78
C ARG A 65 7.65 20.41 -6.23
N ALA A 66 7.34 20.24 -7.52
CA ALA A 66 5.96 20.33 -8.00
C ALA A 66 5.10 19.18 -7.44
N TRP A 67 5.65 17.97 -7.39
CA TRP A 67 4.98 16.80 -6.85
C TRP A 67 4.65 16.93 -5.35
N THR A 68 5.60 17.42 -4.54
CA THR A 68 5.38 17.68 -3.10
C THR A 68 4.38 18.80 -2.82
N LYS A 69 4.06 19.67 -3.79
CA LYS A 69 2.91 20.59 -3.66
C LYS A 69 1.57 19.87 -3.82
N LYS A 70 1.50 18.84 -4.67
CA LYS A 70 0.32 17.99 -4.86
C LYS A 70 0.15 16.99 -3.72
N TYR A 71 1.26 16.48 -3.18
CA TYR A 71 1.32 15.52 -2.07
C TYR A 71 2.25 16.03 -0.97
N PRO A 72 1.79 16.98 -0.13
CA PRO A 72 2.63 17.56 0.92
C PRO A 72 3.10 16.51 1.93
N SER A 73 4.29 16.74 2.49
CA SER A 73 4.84 15.88 3.55
C SER A 73 3.88 15.83 4.74
N ALA A 74 3.53 14.63 5.20
CA ALA A 74 2.67 14.43 6.37
C ALA A 74 3.34 14.92 7.66
N LEU A 75 4.68 14.97 7.72
CA LEU A 75 5.41 15.57 8.84
C LEU A 75 5.28 17.10 8.85
N ASN A 76 5.35 17.73 7.68
CA ASN A 76 5.17 19.19 7.56
C ASN A 76 3.70 19.60 7.76
N ALA A 77 2.76 18.74 7.35
CA ALA A 77 1.34 18.95 7.54
C ALA A 77 0.80 18.37 8.85
N PHE A 78 1.68 17.94 9.77
CA PHE A 78 1.29 17.19 10.96
C PHE A 78 0.26 17.93 11.81
N ASP A 79 0.48 19.23 12.07
CA ASP A 79 -0.43 20.07 12.86
C ASP A 79 -1.84 20.13 12.25
N HIS A 80 -1.93 20.19 10.91
CA HIS A 80 -3.21 20.16 10.20
C HIS A 80 -3.89 18.79 10.33
N ILE A 81 -3.13 17.71 10.22
CA ILE A 81 -3.63 16.34 10.36
C ILE A 81 -4.22 16.13 11.75
N VAL A 82 -3.48 16.50 12.81
CA VAL A 82 -3.96 16.32 14.19
C VAL A 82 -5.07 17.28 14.56
N ALA A 83 -5.09 18.49 14.01
CA ALA A 83 -6.21 19.41 14.16
C ALA A 83 -7.51 18.82 13.60
N TYR A 84 -7.45 18.18 12.42
CA TYR A 84 -8.61 17.48 11.85
C TYR A 84 -9.01 16.23 12.64
N GLY A 85 -8.04 15.57 13.27
CA GLY A 85 -8.23 14.39 14.12
C GLY A 85 -8.69 14.69 15.56
N LYS A 86 -8.67 15.95 15.99
CA LYS A 86 -9.04 16.35 17.36
C LYS A 86 -10.49 15.97 17.66
N GLY A 87 -10.71 15.28 18.79
CA GLY A 87 -12.03 14.77 19.18
C GLY A 87 -12.56 13.61 18.33
N LYS A 88 -11.76 13.08 17.39
CA LYS A 88 -12.09 11.89 16.61
C LYS A 88 -11.31 10.67 17.10
N LYS A 89 -11.93 9.50 16.96
CA LYS A 89 -11.23 8.22 17.05
C LYS A 89 -10.32 8.07 15.84
N ILE A 90 -9.05 7.73 16.04
CA ILE A 90 -8.13 7.45 14.93
C ILE A 90 -8.01 5.94 14.77
N ALA A 91 -8.14 5.45 13.53
CA ALA A 91 -7.84 4.07 13.17
C ALA A 91 -6.66 4.07 12.20
N LEU A 92 -5.60 3.34 12.52
CA LEU A 92 -4.34 3.34 11.80
C LEU A 92 -4.18 2.05 11.01
N PHE A 93 -3.87 2.18 9.73
CA PHE A 93 -3.64 1.08 8.80
C PHE A 93 -2.26 1.26 8.17
N LEU A 94 -1.44 0.21 8.20
CA LEU A 94 -0.04 0.27 7.82
C LEU A 94 0.26 -0.85 6.82
N ASP A 95 0.81 -0.51 5.68
CA ASP A 95 1.52 -1.50 4.87
C ASP A 95 2.84 -1.93 5.55
N TYR A 96 3.45 -3.02 5.10
CA TYR A 96 4.69 -3.55 5.68
C TYR A 96 5.94 -3.24 4.84
N ASP A 97 6.05 -3.82 3.65
CA ASP A 97 7.28 -3.80 2.84
C ASP A 97 7.44 -2.45 2.13
N GLY A 98 8.49 -1.70 2.44
CA GLY A 98 8.68 -0.34 1.91
C GLY A 98 8.00 0.76 2.75
N THR A 99 7.21 0.35 3.75
CA THR A 99 6.51 1.26 4.68
C THR A 99 7.08 1.15 6.10
N LEU A 100 6.98 -0.03 6.72
CA LEU A 100 7.50 -0.29 8.08
C LEU A 100 8.87 -0.97 8.08
N SER A 101 9.24 -1.58 6.96
CA SER A 101 10.55 -2.18 6.71
C SER A 101 11.13 -1.60 5.41
N PRO A 102 12.46 -1.43 5.29
CA PRO A 102 13.06 -1.12 4.00
C PRO A 102 12.79 -2.21 2.97
N ILE A 103 12.83 -1.83 1.70
CA ILE A 103 12.80 -2.77 0.58
C ILE A 103 14.20 -3.36 0.43
N VAL A 104 14.29 -4.69 0.55
CA VAL A 104 15.54 -5.45 0.46
C VAL A 104 15.50 -6.43 -0.71
N ASP A 105 16.66 -6.98 -1.07
CA ASP A 105 16.75 -7.90 -2.19
C ASP A 105 16.21 -9.29 -1.85
N GLU A 106 16.54 -9.80 -0.67
CA GLU A 106 15.98 -11.04 -0.16
C GLU A 106 14.73 -10.77 0.65
N PRO A 107 13.54 -11.24 0.23
CA PRO A 107 12.28 -10.96 0.93
C PRO A 107 12.27 -11.40 2.40
N ASP A 108 13.10 -12.37 2.78
CA ASP A 108 13.18 -12.85 4.18
C ASP A 108 13.98 -11.92 5.09
N ASN A 109 14.72 -10.97 4.52
CA ASN A 109 15.54 -10.00 5.24
C ASN A 109 14.81 -8.65 5.43
N ALA A 110 13.54 -8.55 5.05
CA ALA A 110 12.71 -7.36 5.23
C ALA A 110 12.27 -7.24 6.70
N ILE A 111 13.23 -7.10 7.60
CA ILE A 111 13.04 -7.13 9.05
C ILE A 111 12.75 -5.72 9.55
N MET A 112 11.64 -5.58 10.29
CA MET A 112 11.33 -4.38 11.06
C MET A 112 12.37 -4.17 12.17
N SER A 113 12.95 -2.96 12.23
CA SER A 113 13.88 -2.59 13.28
C SER A 113 13.21 -2.58 14.66
N ASP A 114 13.98 -2.82 15.72
CA ASP A 114 13.43 -2.79 17.09
C ASP A 114 12.84 -1.43 17.46
N GLN A 115 13.42 -0.34 16.95
CA GLN A 115 12.89 1.01 17.12
C GLN A 115 11.53 1.18 16.45
N MET A 116 11.37 0.73 15.20
CA MET A 116 10.07 0.77 14.51
C MET A 116 9.04 -0.12 15.24
N ARG A 117 9.45 -1.33 15.67
CA ARG A 117 8.60 -2.26 16.41
C ARG A 117 8.04 -1.62 17.68
N GLU A 118 8.88 -0.92 18.44
CA GLU A 118 8.45 -0.22 19.65
C GLU A 118 7.47 0.94 19.34
N VAL A 119 7.70 1.68 18.25
CA VAL A 119 6.80 2.74 17.81
C VAL A 119 5.43 2.18 17.39
N VAL A 120 5.42 1.10 16.62
CA VAL A 120 4.17 0.43 16.19
C VAL A 120 3.43 -0.17 17.39
N ARG A 121 4.15 -0.78 18.34
CA ARG A 121 3.56 -1.26 19.62
C ARG A 121 2.88 -0.11 20.36
N ASN A 122 3.59 1.00 20.53
CA ASN A 122 3.03 2.18 21.18
C ASN A 122 1.81 2.73 20.45
N ALA A 123 1.80 2.72 19.12
CA ALA A 123 0.61 3.08 18.33
C ALA A 123 -0.56 2.14 18.64
N ALA A 124 -0.34 0.82 18.59
CA ALA A 124 -1.36 -0.20 18.86
C ALA A 124 -1.99 -0.08 20.25
N LEU A 125 -1.20 0.27 21.26
CA LEU A 125 -1.67 0.46 22.64
C LEU A 125 -2.59 1.67 22.82
N HIS A 126 -2.51 2.68 21.93
CA HIS A 126 -3.28 3.93 22.06
C HIS A 126 -4.34 4.09 20.97
N LEU A 127 -4.19 3.38 19.85
CA LEU A 127 -4.99 3.49 18.65
C LEU A 127 -5.29 2.10 18.07
N PRO A 128 -6.54 1.82 17.63
CA PRO A 128 -6.82 0.68 16.77
C PRO A 128 -5.87 0.67 15.57
N THR A 129 -4.98 -0.32 15.50
CA THR A 129 -3.90 -0.38 14.51
C THR A 129 -3.89 -1.73 13.80
N ALA A 130 -3.79 -1.70 12.47
CA ALA A 130 -3.72 -2.89 11.62
C ALA A 130 -2.54 -2.83 10.66
N ILE A 131 -1.86 -3.97 10.45
CA ILE A 131 -0.91 -4.15 9.36
C ILE A 131 -1.58 -4.91 8.22
N ILE A 132 -1.56 -4.33 7.02
CA ILE A 132 -2.11 -4.94 5.80
C ILE A 132 -0.97 -5.21 4.82
N SER A 133 -0.68 -6.48 4.55
CA SER A 133 0.48 -6.88 3.74
C SER A 133 0.09 -7.86 2.63
N GLY A 134 0.86 -7.84 1.54
CA GLY A 134 0.81 -8.87 0.50
C GLY A 134 1.34 -10.23 0.98
N ARG A 135 2.20 -10.23 2.01
CA ARG A 135 2.75 -11.45 2.63
C ARG A 135 1.67 -12.23 3.37
N SER A 136 1.89 -13.54 3.57
CA SER A 136 1.01 -14.30 4.48
C SER A 136 0.98 -13.68 5.86
N ARG A 137 -0.16 -13.82 6.53
CA ARG A 137 -0.40 -13.30 7.87
C ARG A 137 0.65 -13.78 8.87
N ASP A 138 0.98 -15.08 8.83
CA ASP A 138 1.94 -15.69 9.74
C ASP A 138 3.36 -15.14 9.51
N LYS A 139 3.74 -14.89 8.25
CA LYS A 139 5.06 -14.34 7.92
C LYS A 139 5.23 -12.89 8.37
N VAL A 140 4.23 -12.04 8.12
CA VAL A 140 4.29 -10.65 8.61
C VAL A 140 4.23 -10.60 10.14
N PHE A 141 3.47 -11.50 10.79
CA PHE A 141 3.50 -11.65 12.23
C PHE A 141 4.89 -12.07 12.74
N ASP A 142 5.55 -13.05 12.10
CA ASP A 142 6.88 -13.50 12.50
C ASP A 142 7.95 -12.39 12.39
N PHE A 143 7.77 -11.41 11.49
CA PHE A 143 8.64 -10.23 11.44
C PHE A 143 8.32 -9.21 12.52
N VAL A 144 7.03 -8.90 12.72
CA VAL A 144 6.57 -7.81 13.60
C VAL A 144 6.51 -8.22 15.07
N LYS A 145 6.08 -9.46 15.37
CA LYS A 145 5.99 -10.08 16.71
C LYS A 145 5.30 -9.19 17.76
N LEU A 146 4.15 -8.61 17.40
CA LEU A 146 3.29 -7.83 18.28
C LEU A 146 1.91 -8.49 18.29
N THR A 147 1.32 -8.71 19.45
CA THR A 147 0.00 -9.36 19.59
C THR A 147 -1.14 -8.36 19.71
N GLU A 148 -0.80 -7.08 19.89
CA GLU A 148 -1.72 -5.95 20.09
C GLU A 148 -2.31 -5.41 18.76
N LEU A 149 -1.89 -5.97 17.62
CA LEU A 149 -2.23 -5.51 16.28
C LEU A 149 -3.28 -6.40 15.61
N TYR A 150 -4.06 -5.78 14.72
CA TYR A 150 -4.73 -6.52 13.66
C TYR A 150 -3.71 -6.86 12.55
N TYR A 151 -3.77 -8.08 12.02
CA TYR A 151 -2.96 -8.50 10.87
C TYR A 151 -3.86 -8.93 9.72
N ALA A 152 -3.64 -8.34 8.56
CA ALA A 152 -4.31 -8.63 7.32
C ALA A 152 -3.28 -9.09 6.28
N GLY A 153 -3.05 -10.40 6.19
CA GLY A 153 -2.13 -11.02 5.25
C GLY A 153 -2.78 -11.31 3.89
N SER A 154 -1.95 -11.66 2.92
CA SER A 154 -2.35 -12.05 1.56
C SER A 154 -3.20 -10.97 0.90
N HIS A 155 -2.76 -9.71 0.95
CA HIS A 155 -3.52 -8.54 0.48
C HIS A 155 -4.86 -8.35 1.21
N GLY A 156 -4.88 -8.76 2.47
CA GLY A 156 -6.04 -8.71 3.37
C GLY A 156 -7.05 -9.85 3.19
N MET A 157 -6.72 -10.91 2.46
CA MET A 157 -7.57 -12.10 2.38
C MET A 157 -7.55 -12.96 3.65
N ASP A 158 -6.55 -12.78 4.53
CA ASP A 158 -6.46 -13.47 5.82
C ASP A 158 -6.27 -12.46 6.96
N ILE A 159 -7.35 -12.13 7.66
CA ILE A 159 -7.39 -11.11 8.71
C ILE A 159 -7.58 -11.78 10.07
N MET A 160 -6.83 -11.31 11.06
CA MET A 160 -6.96 -11.68 12.47
C MET A 160 -6.83 -10.45 13.35
N GLY A 161 -7.64 -10.40 14.41
CA GLY A 161 -7.54 -9.34 15.41
C GLY A 161 -6.45 -9.58 16.45
N PRO A 162 -6.24 -8.60 17.34
CA PRO A 162 -5.36 -8.73 18.48
C PRO A 162 -5.77 -9.90 19.36
N VAL A 163 -4.78 -10.55 19.93
CA VAL A 163 -4.94 -11.72 20.79
C VAL A 163 -4.84 -11.25 22.24
N GLY A 164 -5.80 -11.64 23.09
CA GLY A 164 -5.85 -11.16 24.48
C GLY A 164 -4.70 -11.72 25.33
N GLU A 165 -4.40 -11.11 26.48
CA GLU A 165 -3.30 -11.54 27.38
C GLU A 165 -3.38 -13.01 27.84
N HIS A 166 -4.53 -13.67 27.69
CA HIS A 166 -4.75 -15.07 28.06
C HIS A 166 -4.60 -16.07 26.91
N ASP A 167 -4.44 -15.60 25.68
CA ASP A 167 -4.31 -16.43 24.49
C ASP A 167 -2.82 -16.54 24.13
N SER A 168 -2.35 -17.75 23.88
CA SER A 168 -0.93 -18.05 23.69
C SER A 168 -0.44 -17.65 22.29
N VAL A 169 0.86 -17.40 22.12
CA VAL A 169 1.48 -17.16 20.78
C VAL A 169 1.22 -18.35 19.83
N THR A 170 1.02 -19.56 20.37
CA THR A 170 0.61 -20.74 19.61
C THR A 170 -0.80 -20.61 19.01
N ASP A 171 -1.71 -19.86 19.64
CA ASP A 171 -3.07 -19.63 19.13
C ASP A 171 -3.07 -18.73 17.88
N HIS A 172 -2.08 -17.86 17.70
CA HIS A 172 -1.89 -17.05 16.48
C HIS A 172 -1.71 -17.92 15.22
N ARG A 173 -1.05 -19.09 15.36
CA ARG A 173 -0.76 -20.03 14.25
C ARG A 173 -1.85 -21.08 14.06
N SER A 174 -2.49 -21.51 15.14
CA SER A 174 -3.43 -22.65 15.14
C SER A 174 -4.90 -22.27 15.04
N SER A 175 -5.25 -20.98 15.12
CA SER A 175 -6.61 -20.53 14.89
C SER A 175 -6.95 -20.68 13.39
N ILE A 176 -7.43 -21.87 13.01
CA ILE A 176 -7.86 -22.22 11.65
C ILE A 176 -9.37 -22.50 11.61
N ASN A 177 -10.04 -22.70 12.75
CA ASN A 177 -11.49 -22.95 12.75
C ASN A 177 -12.13 -22.52 14.07
N SER A 178 -12.60 -21.27 14.17
CA SER A 178 -13.64 -20.95 15.13
C SER A 178 -14.62 -19.95 14.53
N ASN A 179 -15.66 -20.47 13.88
CA ASN A 179 -16.92 -19.77 13.69
C ASN A 179 -17.57 -19.56 15.07
N ARG A 180 -17.08 -18.61 15.85
CA ARG A 180 -17.80 -18.10 17.03
C ARG A 180 -18.52 -16.83 16.62
N LYS A 181 -19.81 -16.98 16.29
CA LYS A 181 -20.77 -15.88 16.36
C LYS A 181 -20.83 -15.38 17.82
N GLN A 182 -20.90 -14.05 17.94
CA GLN A 182 -21.16 -13.23 19.14
C GLN A 182 -19.97 -13.00 20.11
N GLY A 183 -19.49 -11.75 20.09
CA GLY A 183 -18.84 -11.09 21.23
C GLY A 183 -17.45 -10.52 20.95
N LYS A 184 -17.41 -9.24 20.52
CA LYS A 184 -16.27 -8.29 20.53
C LYS A 184 -14.93 -8.79 19.94
N GLY A 185 -14.70 -8.46 18.66
CA GLY A 185 -13.41 -8.58 17.96
C GLY A 185 -13.43 -9.55 16.78
N VAL A 186 -12.76 -9.20 15.68
CA VAL A 186 -12.49 -10.12 14.56
C VAL A 186 -11.63 -11.25 15.10
N LYS A 187 -12.21 -12.45 15.26
CA LYS A 187 -11.37 -13.61 15.55
C LYS A 187 -10.57 -13.99 14.31
N ILE A 188 -11.23 -14.28 13.18
CA ILE A 188 -10.58 -14.55 11.89
C ILE A 188 -11.52 -14.19 10.73
N PHE A 189 -10.98 -13.66 9.64
CA PHE A 189 -11.64 -13.57 8.34
C PHE A 189 -10.73 -14.12 7.24
N GLN A 190 -11.26 -15.02 6.41
CA GLN A 190 -10.51 -15.70 5.35
C GLN A 190 -11.25 -15.71 4.01
N ALA A 191 -11.12 -14.61 3.27
CA ALA A 191 -11.63 -14.53 1.91
C ALA A 191 -10.91 -15.54 0.99
N GLY A 192 -11.66 -16.24 0.15
CA GLY A 192 -11.07 -17.15 -0.82
C GLY A 192 -10.56 -18.48 -0.26
N THR A 193 -11.04 -18.92 0.92
CA THR A 193 -10.75 -20.26 1.51
C THR A 193 -10.90 -21.39 0.50
N GLU A 194 -11.90 -21.33 -0.38
CA GLU A 194 -12.11 -22.31 -1.45
C GLU A 194 -10.95 -22.43 -2.47
N PHE A 195 -10.10 -21.40 -2.58
CA PHE A 195 -8.97 -21.38 -3.52
C PHE A 195 -7.70 -22.01 -2.95
N LEU A 196 -7.63 -22.32 -1.65
CA LEU A 196 -6.40 -22.85 -1.02
C LEU A 196 -5.84 -24.10 -1.72
N PRO A 197 -6.65 -25.12 -2.10
CA PRO A 197 -6.13 -26.28 -2.83
C PRO A 197 -5.49 -25.89 -4.17
N MET A 198 -6.16 -25.00 -4.91
CA MET A 198 -5.69 -24.50 -6.21
C MET A 198 -4.40 -23.67 -6.07
N ILE A 199 -4.32 -22.78 -5.08
CA ILE A 199 -3.12 -21.98 -4.81
C ILE A 199 -1.93 -22.88 -4.46
N ASN A 200 -2.13 -23.90 -3.63
CA ASN A 200 -1.08 -24.85 -3.27
C ASN A 200 -0.62 -25.72 -4.45
N GLU A 201 -1.54 -26.04 -5.38
CA GLU A 201 -1.19 -26.71 -6.63
C GLU A 201 -0.36 -25.80 -7.53
N VAL A 202 -0.82 -24.57 -7.79
CA VAL A 202 -0.12 -23.59 -8.62
C VAL A 202 1.25 -23.23 -8.05
N PHE A 203 1.38 -23.12 -6.73
CA PHE A 203 2.67 -22.92 -6.07
C PHE A 203 3.68 -24.01 -6.43
N ARG A 204 3.29 -25.29 -6.33
CA ARG A 204 4.15 -26.43 -6.68
C ARG A 204 4.53 -26.44 -8.16
N LEU A 205 3.57 -26.12 -9.03
CA LEU A 205 3.82 -26.02 -10.48
C LEU A 205 4.78 -24.89 -10.83
N LEU A 206 4.61 -23.72 -10.20
CA LEU A 206 5.50 -22.58 -10.44
C LEU A 206 6.92 -22.89 -9.98
N ILE A 207 7.12 -23.52 -8.81
CA ILE A 207 8.44 -24.00 -8.38
C ILE A 207 9.07 -24.88 -9.46
N ASP A 208 8.35 -25.91 -9.93
CA ASP A 208 8.90 -26.83 -10.92
C ASP A 208 9.23 -26.14 -12.26
N LYS A 209 8.34 -25.23 -12.72
CA LYS A 209 8.49 -24.53 -14.00
C LYS A 209 9.59 -23.47 -13.99
N THR A 210 9.90 -22.87 -12.84
CA THR A 210 10.93 -21.82 -12.76
C THR A 210 12.26 -22.29 -12.19
N LYS A 211 12.40 -23.56 -11.76
CA LYS A 211 13.61 -24.08 -11.08
C LYS A 211 14.92 -23.92 -11.87
N ALA A 212 14.85 -23.84 -13.20
CA ALA A 212 16.01 -23.71 -14.07
C ALA A 212 16.44 -22.25 -14.30
N ILE A 213 15.66 -21.28 -13.80
CA ILE A 213 15.94 -19.85 -13.95
C ILE A 213 16.64 -19.39 -12.68
N ASP A 214 17.94 -19.12 -12.78
CA ASP A 214 18.73 -18.65 -11.65
C ASP A 214 18.19 -17.31 -11.09
N GLY A 215 18.19 -17.18 -9.77
CA GLY A 215 17.68 -16.02 -9.05
C GLY A 215 16.15 -15.94 -8.88
N VAL A 216 15.35 -16.85 -9.46
CA VAL A 216 13.89 -16.88 -9.20
C VAL A 216 13.62 -17.47 -7.82
N LYS A 217 12.73 -16.80 -7.07
CA LYS A 217 12.21 -17.32 -5.80
C LYS A 217 10.69 -17.36 -5.85
N VAL A 218 10.10 -18.53 -5.61
CA VAL A 218 8.64 -18.72 -5.54
C VAL A 218 8.24 -18.84 -4.07
N GLU A 219 7.27 -18.04 -3.64
CA GLU A 219 6.82 -17.95 -2.26
C GLU A 219 5.31 -18.22 -2.16
N ASN A 220 4.90 -19.04 -1.20
CA ASN A 220 3.50 -19.28 -0.87
C ASN A 220 3.05 -18.31 0.22
N ASN A 221 2.21 -17.35 -0.16
CA ASN A 221 1.61 -16.36 0.71
C ASN A 221 0.16 -16.74 1.11
N LYS A 222 -0.13 -18.04 1.24
CA LYS A 222 -1.43 -18.65 1.61
C LYS A 222 -2.53 -18.48 0.56
N PHE A 223 -3.00 -17.25 0.33
CA PHE A 223 -3.99 -16.92 -0.71
C PHE A 223 -3.37 -16.26 -1.94
N CYS A 224 -2.04 -16.22 -2.01
CA CYS A 224 -1.27 -15.62 -3.10
C CYS A 224 -0.01 -16.46 -3.34
N VAL A 225 0.45 -16.56 -4.59
CA VAL A 225 1.79 -17.08 -4.91
C VAL A 225 2.61 -15.95 -5.50
N SER A 226 3.78 -15.68 -4.93
CA SER A 226 4.69 -14.63 -5.38
C SER A 226 5.88 -15.25 -6.10
N VAL A 227 6.13 -14.85 -7.34
CA VAL A 227 7.29 -15.22 -8.15
C VAL A 227 8.20 -14.01 -8.22
N HIS A 228 9.20 -13.98 -7.35
CA HIS A 228 10.19 -12.91 -7.27
C HIS A 228 11.23 -13.08 -8.38
N TYR A 229 11.48 -12.01 -9.12
CA TYR A 229 12.47 -11.98 -10.21
C TYR A 229 13.54 -10.91 -9.99
N ARG A 230 13.67 -10.44 -8.75
CA ARG A 230 14.58 -9.35 -8.41
C ARG A 230 16.05 -9.70 -8.65
N ASN A 231 16.43 -10.92 -8.30
CA ASN A 231 17.79 -11.45 -8.44
C ASN A 231 17.99 -12.17 -9.78
N VAL A 232 17.01 -12.08 -10.69
CA VAL A 232 17.07 -12.68 -12.02
C VAL A 232 17.70 -11.66 -12.97
N GLU A 233 18.65 -12.10 -13.78
CA GLU A 233 19.20 -11.29 -14.86
C GLU A 233 18.08 -10.79 -15.80
N GLU A 234 18.11 -9.50 -16.20
CA GLU A 234 17.03 -8.88 -16.98
C GLU A 234 16.70 -9.64 -18.28
N LYS A 235 17.72 -10.23 -18.93
CA LYS A 235 17.55 -11.04 -20.14
C LYS A 235 16.60 -12.24 -19.93
N ASN A 236 16.45 -12.71 -18.69
CA ASN A 236 15.60 -13.85 -18.32
C ASN A 236 14.24 -13.42 -17.75
N TRP A 237 13.95 -12.12 -17.57
CA TRP A 237 12.66 -11.67 -17.03
C TRP A 237 11.47 -12.11 -17.88
N GLN A 238 11.62 -12.06 -19.20
CA GLN A 238 10.59 -12.53 -20.12
C GLN A 238 10.30 -14.02 -19.95
N LEU A 239 11.33 -14.82 -19.70
CA LEU A 239 11.18 -16.26 -19.44
C LEU A 239 10.40 -16.51 -18.14
N VAL A 240 10.70 -15.78 -17.06
CA VAL A 240 9.92 -15.86 -15.80
C VAL A 240 8.45 -15.54 -16.04
N SER A 241 8.17 -14.45 -16.78
CA SER A 241 6.81 -14.06 -17.12
C SER A 241 6.09 -15.11 -17.97
N GLN A 242 6.78 -15.73 -18.93
CA GLN A 242 6.24 -16.80 -19.77
C GLN A 242 5.91 -18.04 -18.95
N CYS A 243 6.85 -18.56 -18.17
CA CYS A 243 6.64 -19.71 -17.28
C CYS A 243 5.45 -19.50 -16.35
N THR A 244 5.34 -18.31 -15.76
CA THR A 244 4.24 -17.98 -14.84
C THR A 244 2.90 -17.94 -15.57
N ASN A 245 2.83 -17.28 -16.74
CA ASN A 245 1.59 -17.21 -17.53
C ASN A 245 1.17 -18.57 -18.08
N ASP A 246 2.12 -19.43 -18.48
CA ASP A 246 1.82 -20.75 -19.01
C ASP A 246 1.15 -21.65 -17.97
N VAL A 247 1.55 -21.54 -16.69
CA VAL A 247 0.83 -22.19 -15.59
C VAL A 247 -0.59 -21.63 -15.50
N LEU A 248 -0.78 -20.31 -15.56
CA LEU A 248 -2.10 -19.69 -15.38
C LEU A 248 -3.11 -19.95 -16.51
N LYS A 249 -2.68 -20.36 -17.71
CA LYS A 249 -3.59 -20.65 -18.83
C LYS A 249 -4.67 -21.69 -18.49
N VAL A 250 -4.38 -22.61 -17.58
CA VAL A 250 -5.32 -23.66 -17.15
C VAL A 250 -6.05 -23.34 -15.83
N TYR A 251 -5.80 -22.17 -15.24
CA TYR A 251 -6.44 -21.70 -14.01
C TYR A 251 -7.15 -20.35 -14.23
N PRO A 252 -8.27 -20.30 -14.96
CA PRO A 252 -8.98 -19.05 -15.31
C PRO A 252 -9.58 -18.31 -14.11
N ARG A 253 -9.69 -18.97 -12.95
CA ARG A 253 -10.12 -18.36 -11.70
C ARG A 253 -8.99 -17.65 -10.93
N LEU A 254 -7.77 -17.64 -11.48
CA LEU A 254 -6.63 -16.91 -10.97
C LEU A 254 -6.22 -15.81 -11.95
N ARG A 255 -5.59 -14.76 -11.43
CA ARG A 255 -5.04 -13.64 -12.20
C ARG A 255 -3.60 -13.39 -11.81
N LEU A 256 -2.85 -12.86 -12.78
CA LEU A 256 -1.50 -12.34 -12.55
C LEU A 256 -1.58 -10.84 -12.26
N THR A 257 -0.93 -10.41 -11.19
CA THR A 257 -0.70 -9.01 -10.87
C THR A 257 0.80 -8.75 -10.75
N HIS A 258 1.20 -7.49 -10.91
CA HIS A 258 2.59 -7.07 -10.83
C HIS A 258 2.83 -6.26 -9.55
N GLY A 259 3.82 -6.65 -8.77
CA GLY A 259 4.37 -5.88 -7.65
C GLY A 259 5.83 -5.51 -7.93
N ARG A 260 6.53 -4.91 -6.96
CA ARG A 260 7.90 -4.44 -7.18
C ARG A 260 8.90 -5.58 -7.37
N LYS A 261 9.28 -5.85 -8.63
CA LYS A 261 10.12 -7.00 -9.04
C LYS A 261 9.55 -8.37 -8.62
N VAL A 262 8.22 -8.48 -8.62
CA VAL A 262 7.50 -9.71 -8.28
C VAL A 262 6.25 -9.86 -9.13
N LEU A 263 5.98 -11.08 -9.59
CA LEU A 263 4.71 -11.46 -10.19
C LEU A 263 3.86 -12.17 -9.13
N GLU A 264 2.61 -11.78 -8.98
CA GLU A 264 1.73 -12.32 -7.95
C GLU A 264 0.52 -12.98 -8.57
N VAL A 265 0.34 -14.26 -8.25
CA VAL A 265 -0.82 -15.05 -8.64
C VAL A 265 -1.85 -14.97 -7.52
N ARG A 266 -3.04 -14.47 -7.85
CA ARG A 266 -4.12 -14.25 -6.88
C ARG A 266 -5.45 -14.80 -7.39
N PRO A 267 -6.37 -15.22 -6.50
CA PRO A 267 -7.75 -15.48 -6.86
C PRO A 267 -8.42 -14.29 -7.55
N VAL A 268 -9.26 -14.57 -8.53
CA VAL A 268 -10.18 -13.59 -9.14
C VAL A 268 -11.40 -13.47 -8.23
N ILE A 269 -11.24 -12.65 -7.19
CA ILE A 269 -12.30 -12.27 -6.26
C ILE A 269 -12.34 -10.74 -6.15
N ASP A 270 -13.52 -10.20 -5.80
CA ASP A 270 -13.69 -8.77 -5.51
C ASP A 270 -13.15 -8.45 -4.10
N TRP A 271 -11.83 -8.51 -3.97
CA TRP A 271 -11.10 -8.24 -2.74
C TRP A 271 -9.76 -7.58 -3.02
N ASN A 272 -9.44 -6.54 -2.25
CA ASN A 272 -8.19 -5.78 -2.30
C ASN A 272 -7.90 -5.13 -0.93
N LYS A 273 -6.79 -4.40 -0.81
CA LYS A 273 -6.41 -3.71 0.45
C LYS A 273 -7.46 -2.67 0.87
N GLY A 274 -8.15 -2.02 -0.08
CA GLY A 274 -9.28 -1.14 0.20
C GLY A 274 -10.45 -1.85 0.88
N LYS A 275 -10.85 -3.02 0.37
CA LYS A 275 -11.87 -3.88 1.01
C LYS A 275 -11.44 -4.36 2.39
N ALA A 276 -10.15 -4.64 2.58
CA ALA A 276 -9.62 -4.97 3.90
C ALA A 276 -9.75 -3.80 4.89
N VAL A 277 -9.50 -2.56 4.45
CA VAL A 277 -9.73 -1.35 5.28
C VAL A 277 -11.20 -1.19 5.63
N GLU A 278 -12.12 -1.30 4.66
CA GLU A 278 -13.57 -1.23 4.91
C GLU A 278 -14.00 -2.29 5.93
N PHE A 279 -13.56 -3.53 5.74
CA PHE A 279 -13.86 -4.65 6.64
C PHE A 279 -13.35 -4.41 8.07
N LEU A 280 -12.12 -3.91 8.21
CA LEU A 280 -11.53 -3.62 9.51
C LEU A 280 -12.25 -2.46 10.21
N LEU A 281 -12.63 -1.40 9.47
CA LEU A 281 -13.41 -0.29 10.02
C LEU A 281 -14.79 -0.76 10.49
N ASP A 282 -15.46 -1.61 9.72
CA ASP A 282 -16.75 -2.20 10.12
C ASP A 282 -16.60 -3.05 11.38
N SER A 283 -15.58 -3.91 11.40
CA SER A 283 -15.31 -4.80 12.52
C SER A 283 -14.89 -4.11 13.83
N LEU A 284 -14.42 -2.86 13.72
CA LEU A 284 -14.09 -2.00 14.85
C LEU A 284 -15.28 -1.14 15.30
N ASP A 285 -16.47 -1.33 14.71
CA ASP A 285 -17.66 -0.48 14.87
C ASP A 285 -17.39 0.99 14.50
N LEU A 286 -16.46 1.21 13.56
CA LEU A 286 -16.03 2.55 13.12
C LEU A 286 -16.57 2.95 11.75
N ALA A 287 -17.04 2.00 10.92
CA ALA A 287 -17.55 2.30 9.58
C ALA A 287 -18.65 3.37 9.58
N ASN A 288 -19.61 3.28 10.50
CA ASN A 288 -20.72 4.23 10.62
C ASN A 288 -20.44 5.39 11.60
N CYS A 289 -19.23 5.47 12.17
CA CYS A 289 -18.87 6.53 13.09
C CYS A 289 -18.57 7.83 12.32
N LYS A 290 -19.29 8.91 12.62
CA LYS A 290 -19.01 10.23 12.02
C LYS A 290 -17.73 10.88 12.56
N ASN A 291 -17.30 10.46 13.76
CA ASN A 291 -16.13 11.00 14.46
C ASN A 291 -14.97 10.01 14.43
N VAL A 292 -14.66 9.46 13.25
CA VAL A 292 -13.47 8.64 13.00
C VAL A 292 -12.58 9.32 11.95
N LEU A 293 -11.27 9.19 12.12
CA LEU A 293 -10.25 9.52 11.13
C LEU A 293 -9.42 8.25 10.85
N PRO A 294 -9.74 7.52 9.77
CA PRO A 294 -8.88 6.45 9.28
C PRO A 294 -7.61 7.06 8.65
N ILE A 295 -6.44 6.53 8.98
CA ILE A 295 -5.17 6.89 8.34
C ILE A 295 -4.56 5.62 7.77
N TYR A 296 -4.26 5.62 6.47
CA TYR A 296 -3.55 4.53 5.80
C TYR A 296 -2.17 5.02 5.33
N ILE A 297 -1.13 4.26 5.63
CA ILE A 297 0.25 4.54 5.17
C ILE A 297 0.74 3.36 4.34
N GLY A 298 1.18 3.62 3.11
CA GLY A 298 1.68 2.58 2.20
C GLY A 298 2.53 3.10 1.06
N ASP A 299 3.27 2.23 0.37
CA ASP A 299 4.30 2.62 -0.59
C ASP A 299 4.00 2.16 -2.03
N ASP A 300 3.15 1.16 -2.22
CA ASP A 300 3.04 0.45 -3.50
C ASP A 300 1.69 0.66 -4.21
N ARG A 301 1.56 0.02 -5.38
CA ARG A 301 0.36 0.13 -6.21
C ARG A 301 -0.86 -0.50 -5.55
N THR A 302 -0.69 -1.50 -4.69
CA THR A 302 -1.81 -2.16 -4.01
C THR A 302 -2.39 -1.28 -2.91
N ASP A 303 -1.60 -0.37 -2.36
CA ASP A 303 -2.06 0.62 -1.36
C ASP A 303 -2.98 1.69 -1.97
N GLU A 304 -2.91 1.91 -3.29
CA GLU A 304 -3.83 2.82 -3.99
C GLU A 304 -5.30 2.43 -3.82
N ASP A 305 -5.60 1.13 -3.70
CA ASP A 305 -6.96 0.66 -3.41
C ASP A 305 -7.43 1.18 -2.04
N ALA A 306 -6.56 1.20 -1.03
CA ALA A 306 -6.86 1.72 0.30
C ALA A 306 -6.95 3.25 0.31
N PHE A 307 -6.01 3.94 -0.36
CA PHE A 307 -6.06 5.40 -0.48
C PHE A 307 -7.33 5.87 -1.18
N LYS A 308 -7.76 5.18 -2.23
CA LYS A 308 -9.00 5.49 -2.96
C LYS A 308 -10.22 5.37 -2.05
N VAL A 309 -10.36 4.28 -1.30
CA VAL A 309 -11.46 4.12 -0.34
C VAL A 309 -11.51 5.29 0.65
N LEU A 310 -10.36 5.67 1.23
CA LEU A 310 -10.31 6.77 2.20
C LEU A 310 -10.64 8.13 1.57
N ARG A 311 -10.19 8.36 0.33
CA ARG A 311 -10.46 9.59 -0.43
C ARG A 311 -11.94 9.69 -0.79
N ASP A 312 -12.55 8.62 -1.29
CA ASP A 312 -13.95 8.58 -1.71
C ASP A 312 -14.89 8.75 -0.52
N ASP A 313 -14.53 8.19 0.63
CA ASP A 313 -15.24 8.35 1.91
C ASP A 313 -15.09 9.75 2.54
N LYS A 314 -14.11 10.55 2.09
CA LYS A 314 -13.82 11.93 2.54
C LYS A 314 -13.56 12.11 4.04
N ARG A 315 -13.42 11.02 4.80
CA ARG A 315 -13.17 11.02 6.24
C ARG A 315 -11.75 10.60 6.62
N GLY A 316 -11.05 9.91 5.71
CA GLY A 316 -9.73 9.33 5.97
C GLY A 316 -8.60 9.97 5.18
N PHE A 317 -7.38 9.77 5.65
CA PHE A 317 -6.16 10.24 5.01
C PHE A 317 -5.30 9.07 4.53
N GLY A 318 -5.02 9.03 3.23
CA GLY A 318 -3.94 8.22 2.68
C GLY A 318 -2.61 8.96 2.70
N ILE A 319 -1.54 8.27 3.07
CA ILE A 319 -0.16 8.78 3.10
C ILE A 319 0.72 7.84 2.26
N LEU A 320 1.23 8.35 1.15
CA LEU A 320 2.12 7.60 0.26
C LEU A 320 3.57 7.66 0.76
N VAL A 321 4.24 6.51 0.86
CA VAL A 321 5.67 6.42 1.13
C VAL A 321 6.42 6.33 -0.19
N SER A 322 7.11 7.41 -0.58
CA SER A 322 7.90 7.44 -1.81
C SER A 322 8.90 8.58 -1.82
N SER A 323 10.15 8.26 -2.11
CA SER A 323 11.22 9.23 -2.40
C SER A 323 11.22 9.69 -3.86
N VAL A 324 10.31 9.15 -4.69
CA VAL A 324 10.21 9.41 -6.13
C VAL A 324 8.78 9.86 -6.46
N PRO A 325 8.60 10.85 -7.36
CA PRO A 325 7.27 11.29 -7.76
C PRO A 325 6.42 10.16 -8.36
N LYS A 326 5.19 10.02 -7.87
CA LYS A 326 4.19 9.06 -8.36
C LYS A 326 2.80 9.68 -8.29
N ASP A 327 1.95 9.36 -9.26
CA ASP A 327 0.53 9.63 -9.09
C ASP A 327 -0.06 8.70 -8.03
N SER A 328 -0.96 9.26 -7.23
CA SER A 328 -1.55 8.59 -6.09
C SER A 328 -2.89 9.20 -5.67
N HIS A 329 -3.75 8.38 -5.07
CA HIS A 329 -4.94 8.80 -4.34
C HIS A 329 -4.63 9.23 -2.89
N ALA A 330 -3.39 9.10 -2.41
CA ALA A 330 -2.98 9.64 -1.11
C ALA A 330 -3.15 11.18 -1.07
N LEU A 331 -3.36 11.74 0.12
CA LEU A 331 -3.42 13.18 0.35
C LEU A 331 -2.08 13.75 0.79
N TYR A 332 -1.27 12.93 1.45
CA TYR A 332 0.05 13.31 1.95
C TYR A 332 1.11 12.33 1.48
N SER A 333 2.37 12.70 1.65
CA SER A 333 3.51 11.82 1.39
C SER A 333 4.46 11.74 2.59
N LEU A 334 5.25 10.68 2.63
CA LEU A 334 6.45 10.49 3.44
C LEU A 334 7.54 9.95 2.52
N ILE A 335 8.80 10.23 2.80
CA ILE A 335 9.89 9.88 1.88
C ILE A 335 10.20 8.38 1.95
N ASP A 336 10.31 7.83 3.17
CA ASP A 336 10.80 6.47 3.40
C ASP A 336 10.35 5.96 4.80
N PRO A 337 10.68 4.71 5.18
CA PRO A 337 10.31 4.16 6.49
C PRO A 337 10.80 4.95 7.71
N SER A 338 11.84 5.78 7.59
CA SER A 338 12.31 6.61 8.71
C SER A 338 11.33 7.75 9.01
N GLU A 339 10.78 8.39 7.98
CA GLU A 339 9.74 9.41 8.16
C GLU A 339 8.41 8.79 8.62
N VAL A 340 8.09 7.56 8.21
CA VAL A 340 6.97 6.79 8.78
C VAL A 340 7.13 6.62 10.28
N MET A 341 8.31 6.20 10.73
CA MET A 341 8.60 6.04 12.15
C MET A 341 8.41 7.36 12.92
N GLU A 342 8.92 8.47 12.39
CA GLU A 342 8.80 9.79 13.00
C GLU A 342 7.34 10.26 13.06
N PHE A 343 6.57 10.06 11.98
CA PHE A 343 5.15 10.41 11.95
C PHE A 343 4.36 9.65 13.01
N LEU A 344 4.59 8.34 13.12
CA LEU A 344 3.94 7.49 14.12
C LEU A 344 4.31 7.89 15.55
N LYS A 345 5.58 8.22 15.82
CA LYS A 345 6.02 8.75 17.13
C LYS A 345 5.25 10.01 17.50
N ARG A 346 5.17 10.99 16.60
CA ARG A 346 4.44 12.23 16.84
C ARG A 346 2.96 11.99 17.06
N LEU A 347 2.34 11.11 16.27
CA LEU A 347 0.92 10.76 16.40
C LEU A 347 0.60 10.17 17.78
N VAL A 348 1.45 9.26 18.26
CA VAL A 348 1.32 8.68 19.61
C VAL A 348 1.50 9.71 20.70
N MET A 349 2.53 10.56 20.62
CA MET A 349 2.78 11.62 21.62
C MET A 349 1.58 12.56 21.72
N TRP A 350 1.09 13.05 20.59
CA TRP A 350 -0.09 13.89 20.54
C TRP A 350 -1.33 13.21 21.13
N LYS A 351 -1.56 11.92 20.85
CA LYS A 351 -2.69 11.19 21.44
C LYS A 351 -2.60 11.01 22.94
N LYS A 352 -1.39 10.78 23.48
CA LYS A 352 -1.16 10.72 24.93
C LYS A 352 -1.45 12.06 25.60
N GLU A 353 -1.06 13.16 24.96
CA GLU A 353 -1.35 14.52 25.44
C GLU A 353 -2.85 14.82 25.40
N GLU A 354 -3.55 14.52 24.31
CA GLU A 354 -5.00 14.70 24.19
C GLU A 354 -5.75 13.92 25.28
N ALA A 355 -5.35 12.68 25.56
CA ALA A 355 -5.94 11.86 26.62
C ALA A 355 -5.68 12.42 28.03
N SER A 356 -4.57 13.13 28.22
CA SER A 356 -4.21 13.74 29.51
C SER A 356 -4.96 15.04 29.78
N HIS A 357 -5.31 15.79 28.74
CA HIS A 357 -6.10 17.03 28.85
C HIS A 357 -7.62 16.79 28.97
N ASN A 358 -8.08 15.58 28.63
CA ASN A 358 -9.49 15.17 28.72
C ASN A 358 -9.81 14.39 30.01
N LYS A 359 -8.82 14.15 30.87
CA LYS A 359 -9.00 13.64 32.25
C LYS A 359 -9.02 14.83 33.20
#